data_AF-A0A8R1HJP4-F1
#
_entry.id   AF-A0A8R1HJP4-F1
#
_cell.length_a   1.000
_cell.length_b   1.000
_cell.length_c   1.000
_cell.angle_alpha   90.00
_cell.angle_beta   90.00
_cell.angle_gamma   90.00
#
_symmetry.space_group_name_H-M   'P 1'
#
loop_
_entity.id
_entity.type
_entity.pdbx_description
1 polymer ?
#
loop_
_entity_poly.entity_id
_entity_poly.type
_entity_poly.pdbx_seq_one_letter_code
_entity_poly.pdbx_strand_id
1 'polypeptide(L)'
;MLSVGFLDRAFIGGILIGVRQKGCNGLTYTLEYATAKQKFDEEVEQDGVKVWIEPKAQLSLLGSEMDYVTDKLSSEFVFRNPNIKGTCGCGESFNI
;
A
#
# COMPACT_ATOMS: atom_id res chain seq x y z
N MET A 1 -23.55 -31.34 -5.36
CA MET A 1 -23.54 -30.39 -4.24
C MET A 1 -22.18 -29.68 -4.27
N LEU A 2 -22.11 -28.52 -4.91
CA LEU A 2 -20.88 -27.74 -4.99
C LEU A 2 -20.59 -27.19 -3.59
N SER A 3 -19.61 -27.77 -2.90
CA SER A 3 -19.11 -27.24 -1.64
C SER A 3 -18.35 -25.95 -1.96
N VAL A 4 -19.04 -24.81 -1.83
CA VAL A 4 -18.41 -23.50 -1.78
C VAL A 4 -17.75 -23.41 -0.41
N GLY A 5 -16.54 -23.93 -0.30
CA GLY A 5 -15.69 -23.84 0.89
C GLY A 5 -15.16 -22.42 1.11
N PHE A 6 -16.07 -21.45 1.16
CA PHE A 6 -15.78 -20.01 1.29
C PHE A 6 -16.04 -19.51 2.73
N LEU A 7 -16.13 -20.40 3.72
CA LEU A 7 -16.59 -20.06 5.07
C LEU A 7 -15.63 -20.36 6.23
N ASP A 8 -14.35 -20.68 6.01
CA ASP A 8 -13.41 -21.02 7.11
C ASP A 8 -12.04 -20.30 7.08
N ARG A 9 -11.99 -19.07 6.58
CA ARG A 9 -10.86 -18.19 6.90
C ARG A 9 -11.41 -16.86 7.39
N ALA A 10 -11.44 -16.70 8.71
CA ALA A 10 -11.26 -15.37 9.29
C ALA A 10 -10.08 -14.73 8.55
N PHE A 11 -10.34 -13.74 7.71
CA PHE A 11 -9.29 -12.98 7.04
C PHE A 11 -8.61 -12.14 8.13
N ILE A 12 -7.71 -12.76 8.88
CA ILE A 12 -6.82 -12.10 9.82
C ILE A 12 -5.59 -11.71 8.99
N GLY A 13 -5.79 -10.76 8.08
CA GLY A 13 -4.75 -10.27 7.17
C GLY A 13 -4.74 -8.75 7.15
N GLY A 14 -3.59 -8.18 6.81
CA GLY A 14 -3.39 -6.73 6.65
C GLY A 14 -3.13 -6.36 5.19
N ILE A 15 -2.91 -5.06 4.98
CA ILE A 15 -2.45 -4.50 3.71
C ILE A 15 -0.94 -4.29 3.83
N LEU A 16 -0.15 -4.89 2.93
CA LEU A 16 1.28 -4.64 2.81
C LEU A 16 1.52 -3.54 1.77
N ILE A 17 2.18 -2.47 2.19
CA ILE A 17 2.60 -1.35 1.36
C ILE A 17 4.08 -1.51 1.01
N GLY A 18 4.35 -1.41 -0.28
CA GLY A 18 5.66 -1.54 -0.88
C GLY A 18 5.97 -0.41 -1.84
N VAL A 19 7.20 -0.43 -2.34
CA VAL A 19 7.63 0.36 -3.50
C VAL A 19 8.26 -0.54 -4.55
N ARG A 20 8.04 -0.21 -5.83
CA ARG A 20 8.67 -0.86 -6.98
C ARG A 20 9.15 0.18 -7.98
N GLN A 21 10.15 -0.18 -8.76
CA GLN A 21 10.66 0.68 -9.81
C GLN A 21 9.68 0.70 -11.00
N LYS A 22 9.35 1.90 -11.48
CA LYS A 22 8.51 2.12 -12.66
C LYS A 22 9.09 3.25 -13.50
N GLY A 23 9.17 3.04 -14.82
CA GLY A 23 9.83 3.97 -15.73
C GLY A 23 11.36 3.96 -15.58
N CYS A 24 12.03 4.99 -16.11
CA CYS A 24 13.50 5.05 -16.14
C CYS A 24 14.14 5.16 -14.75
N ASN A 25 13.54 5.95 -13.84
CA ASN A 25 14.10 6.23 -12.51
C ASN A 25 13.01 6.47 -11.43
N GLY A 26 11.75 6.12 -11.69
CA GLY A 26 10.63 6.39 -10.79
C GLY A 26 10.33 5.23 -9.85
N LEU A 27 9.71 5.55 -8.72
CA LEU A 27 9.10 4.59 -7.80
C LEU A 27 7.57 4.65 -7.93
N THR A 28 6.92 3.52 -7.71
CA THR A 28 5.46 3.40 -7.59
C THR A 28 5.14 2.62 -6.32
N TYR A 29 4.05 2.99 -5.64
CA TYR A 29 3.58 2.26 -4.47
C TYR A 29 2.91 0.96 -4.90
N THR A 30 3.05 -0.09 -4.10
CA THR A 30 2.32 -1.33 -4.29
C THR A 30 1.55 -1.69 -3.04
N LEU A 31 0.31 -2.13 -3.22
CA LEU A 31 -0.54 -2.59 -2.13
C LEU A 31 -0.88 -4.06 -2.38
N GLU A 32 -0.58 -4.91 -1.41
CA GLU A 32 -0.86 -6.33 -1.46
C GLU A 32 -1.60 -6.77 -0.21
N TYR A 33 -2.51 -7.73 -0.35
CA TYR A 33 -3.10 -8.39 0.81
C TYR A 33 -2.10 -9.39 1.39
N ALA A 34 -1.84 -9.29 2.69
CA ALA A 34 -0.93 -10.18 3.38
C ALA A 34 -1.62 -10.83 4.57
N THR A 35 -1.30 -12.08 4.85
CA THR A 35 -1.89 -12.82 5.98
C THR A 35 -1.08 -12.70 7.27
N ALA A 36 0.19 -12.26 7.18
CA ALA A 36 1.06 -12.08 8.34
C ALA A 36 2.14 -11.02 8.08
N LYS A 37 2.51 -10.31 9.15
CA LYS A 37 3.63 -9.37 9.21
C LYS A 37 4.96 -10.11 9.07
N GLN A 38 5.89 -9.59 8.28
CA GLN A 38 7.28 -10.08 8.25
C GLN A 38 8.14 -9.40 9.31
N LYS A 39 9.30 -10.00 9.63
CA LYS A 39 10.18 -9.59 10.73
C LYS A 39 10.57 -8.10 10.69
N PHE A 40 10.75 -7.54 9.50
CA PHE A 40 11.24 -6.18 9.31
C PHE A 40 10.19 -5.22 8.79
N ASP A 41 8.95 -5.69 8.60
CA ASP A 41 7.87 -4.80 8.23
C ASP A 41 7.57 -3.86 9.39
N GLU A 42 7.26 -2.61 9.07
CA GLU A 42 6.69 -1.71 10.07
C GLU A 42 5.18 -1.94 10.13
N GLU A 43 4.60 -1.98 11.33
CA GLU A 43 3.15 -2.15 11.49
C GLU A 43 2.51 -0.85 11.95
N VAL A 44 1.47 -0.46 11.23
CA VAL A 44 0.61 0.67 11.55
C VAL A 44 -0.82 0.11 11.62
N GLU A 45 -1.51 0.34 12.72
CA GLU A 45 -2.92 -0.02 12.86
C GLU A 45 -3.77 1.25 12.86
N GLN A 46 -4.72 1.33 11.92
CA GLN A 46 -5.61 2.47 11.80
C GLN A 46 -7.03 1.98 11.49
N ASP A 47 -8.01 2.50 12.23
CA ASP A 47 -9.43 2.13 12.10
C ASP A 47 -9.69 0.61 12.14
N GLY A 48 -8.86 -0.13 12.90
CA GLY A 48 -8.94 -1.59 13.03
C GLY A 48 -8.35 -2.36 11.83
N VAL A 49 -7.74 -1.67 10.86
CA VAL A 49 -7.03 -2.27 9.73
C VAL A 49 -5.53 -2.27 10.01
N LYS A 50 -4.90 -3.43 9.83
CA LYS A 50 -3.44 -3.57 9.93
C LYS A 50 -2.81 -3.24 8.59
N VAL A 51 -1.87 -2.31 8.62
CA VAL A 51 -1.05 -1.92 7.49
C VAL A 51 0.40 -2.26 7.82
N TRP A 52 1.05 -3.00 6.94
CA TRP A 52 2.46 -3.36 7.03
C TRP A 52 3.24 -2.61 5.96
N ILE A 53 4.45 -2.17 6.27
CA ILE A 53 5.29 -1.42 5.33
C ILE A 53 6.60 -2.19 5.12
N GLU A 54 6.86 -2.59 3.88
CA GLU A 54 8.10 -3.29 3.51
C GLU A 54 9.33 -2.44 3.90
N PRO A 55 10.44 -3.05 4.35
CA PRO A 55 11.63 -2.33 4.80
C PRO A 55 12.16 -1.29 3.79
N LYS A 56 12.16 -1.64 2.50
CA LYS A 56 12.58 -0.75 1.40
C LYS A 56 11.67 0.46 1.20
N ALA A 57 10.41 0.39 1.64
CA ALA A 57 9.42 1.43 1.47
C ALA A 57 9.37 2.40 2.66
N GLN A 58 9.87 2.00 3.84
CA GLN A 58 9.78 2.77 5.09
C GLN A 58 10.35 4.19 4.96
N LEU A 59 11.58 4.33 4.44
CA LEU A 59 12.19 5.65 4.24
C LEU A 59 11.45 6.48 3.19
N SER A 60 10.90 5.83 2.16
CA SER A 60 10.15 6.51 1.12
C SER A 60 8.82 7.04 1.66
N LEU A 61 8.20 6.35 2.61
CA LEU A 61 6.89 6.69 3.19
C LEU A 61 6.98 7.57 4.44
N LEU A 62 8.18 7.94 4.90
CA LEU A 62 8.34 8.70 6.13
C LEU A 62 7.61 10.05 6.06
N GLY A 63 6.67 10.28 6.97
CA GLY A 63 5.85 11.50 6.98
C GLY A 63 4.80 11.57 5.87
N SER A 64 4.57 10.47 5.14
CA SER A 64 3.50 10.38 4.15
C SER A 64 2.17 10.07 4.81
N GLU A 65 1.11 10.60 4.23
CA GLU A 65 -0.27 10.27 4.58
C GLU A 65 -0.88 9.40 3.48
N MET A 66 -1.70 8.42 3.87
CA MET A 66 -2.44 7.56 2.94
C MET A 66 -3.92 7.68 3.25
N ASP A 67 -4.70 8.10 2.26
CA ASP A 67 -6.16 8.18 2.34
C ASP A 67 -6.79 7.13 1.43
N TYR A 68 -7.89 6.51 1.86
CA TYR A 68 -8.75 5.75 0.96
C TYR A 68 -9.90 6.65 0.49
N VAL A 69 -9.87 7.04 -0.78
CA VAL A 69 -10.86 7.93 -1.37
C VAL A 69 -11.81 7.11 -2.23
N THR A 70 -13.11 7.23 -1.95
CA THR A 70 -14.18 6.64 -2.75
C THR A 70 -15.03 7.72 -3.37
N ASP A 71 -15.19 7.64 -4.68
CA ASP A 71 -16.03 8.50 -5.48
C ASP A 71 -17.00 7.65 -6.32
N LYS A 72 -17.87 8.30 -7.12
CA LYS A 72 -18.98 7.59 -7.79
C LYS A 72 -18.53 6.54 -8.80
N LEU A 73 -17.28 6.63 -9.28
CA LEU A 73 -16.74 5.80 -10.35
C LEU A 73 -15.54 4.96 -9.92
N SER A 74 -14.88 5.31 -8.82
CA SER A 74 -13.63 4.68 -8.39
C SER A 74 -13.52 4.61 -6.87
N SER A 75 -12.58 3.79 -6.42
CA SER A 75 -12.08 3.83 -5.06
C SER A 75 -10.59 3.55 -5.11
N GLU A 76 -9.79 4.44 -4.55
CA GLU A 76 -8.34 4.40 -4.66
C GLU A 76 -7.65 4.80 -3.36
N PHE A 77 -6.43 4.31 -3.19
CA PHE A 77 -5.54 4.78 -2.15
C PHE A 77 -4.71 5.95 -2.68
N VAL A 78 -4.83 7.10 -2.04
CA VAL A 78 -4.11 8.33 -2.38
C VAL A 78 -2.99 8.53 -1.38
N PHE A 79 -1.75 8.63 -1.89
CA PHE A 79 -0.57 8.87 -1.06
C PHE A 79 -0.12 10.32 -1.19
N ARG A 80 -0.02 11.02 -0.06
CA ARG A 80 0.50 12.38 0.04
C ARG A 80 1.85 12.31 0.75
N ASN A 81 2.93 12.40 -0.02
CA ASN A 81 4.29 12.29 0.51
C ASN A 81 5.02 13.63 0.40
N PRO A 82 5.36 14.29 1.53
CA PRO A 82 6.01 15.60 1.51
C PRO A 82 7.44 15.57 0.96
N ASN A 83 8.04 14.40 0.81
CA ASN A 83 9.40 14.23 0.32
C ASN A 83 9.45 14.08 -1.22
N ILE A 84 8.32 13.96 -1.93
CA ILE A 84 8.33 13.80 -3.39
C ILE A 84 8.86 15.07 -4.05
N LYS A 85 9.95 14.95 -4.80
CA LYS A 85 10.57 16.03 -5.59
C LYS A 85 9.96 16.18 -6.98
N GLY A 86 9.33 15.12 -7.49
CA GLY A 86 8.69 15.17 -8.81
C GLY A 86 7.94 13.89 -9.15
N THR A 87 6.91 14.03 -9.97
CA THR A 87 6.10 12.93 -10.51
C THR A 87 6.30 12.83 -12.02
N CYS A 88 6.22 11.62 -12.56
CA CYS A 88 6.18 11.42 -14.02
C CYS A 88 4.95 12.14 -14.60
N GLY A 89 5.04 12.61 -15.85
CA GLY A 89 3.94 13.35 -16.51
C GLY A 89 2.63 12.56 -16.65
N CYS A 90 2.68 11.23 -16.57
CA CYS A 90 1.50 10.36 -16.52
C CYS A 90 0.99 10.06 -15.09
N GLY A 91 1.66 10.58 -14.05
CA GLY A 91 1.28 10.40 -12.64
C GLY A 91 1.61 9.02 -12.05
N GLU A 92 2.11 8.09 -12.86
CA GLU A 92 2.24 6.68 -12.44
C GLU A 92 3.44 6.36 -11.55
N SER A 93 4.38 7.30 -11.42
CA SER A 93 5.60 7.15 -10.62
C SER A 93 6.11 8.48 -10.09
N PHE A 94 6.92 8.41 -9.04
CA PHE A 94 7.49 9.56 -8.33
C PHE A 94 8.98 9.38 -8.04
N ASN A 95 9.65 10.47 -7.70
CA ASN A 95 11.01 10.50 -7.18
C ASN A 95 11.06 11.35 -5.90
N ILE A 96 11.98 10.99 -5.01
CA ILE A 96 12.11 11.52 -3.65
C ILE A 96 13.40 12.33 -3.49
#